data_AF-A0A1X1K5L8-F1
#
_entry.id   AF-A0A1X1K5L8-F1
#
_cell.length_a   1.000
_cell.length_b   1.000
_cell.length_c   1.000
_cell.angle_alpha   90.00
_cell.angle_beta   90.00
_cell.angle_gamma   90.00
#
_symmetry.space_group_name_H-M   'P 1'
#
loop_
_entity.id
_entity.type
_entity.pdbx_description
1 polymer ?
#
loop_
_entity_poly.entity_id
_entity_poly.type
_entity_poly.pdbx_seq_one_letter_code
_entity_poly.pdbx_strand_id
1 'polypeptide(L)'
;MMKPQRYPFAGAKKEDEIKKIANMFKKVNLPDFKLCFGWEYDRLMSWTNVYVELAGFGKIFHSKLILQSVDFDKDTMLHFKVKVIEEILKMTVYDFKEKGNYAWANTFGDILTNITDAGCARLPIGGLK
;
A
#
# COMPACT_ATOMS: atom_id res chain seq x y z
N MET A 1 -20.18 58.37 0.47
CA MET A 1 -20.63 57.07 -0.07
C MET A 1 -19.42 56.15 -0.23
N MET A 2 -19.28 55.12 0.60
CA MET A 2 -18.21 54.11 0.48
C MET A 2 -18.69 52.97 -0.41
N LYS A 3 -17.88 52.58 -1.42
CA LYS A 3 -18.14 51.41 -2.27
C LYS A 3 -18.00 50.12 -1.44
N PRO A 4 -18.83 49.08 -1.66
CA PRO A 4 -18.66 47.81 -0.97
C PRO A 4 -17.37 47.12 -1.44
N GLN A 5 -16.52 46.76 -0.47
CA GLN A 5 -15.32 45.97 -0.67
C GLN A 5 -15.73 44.59 -1.20
N ARG A 6 -15.43 44.30 -2.47
CA ARG A 6 -15.60 42.95 -3.04
C ARG A 6 -14.62 42.01 -2.36
N TYR A 7 -15.11 41.16 -1.46
CA TYR A 7 -14.35 40.03 -0.93
C TYR A 7 -13.98 39.07 -2.09
N PRO A 8 -12.70 38.68 -2.25
CA PRO A 8 -12.24 37.89 -3.39
C PRO A 8 -12.50 36.37 -3.24
N PHE A 9 -13.34 35.94 -2.30
CA PHE A 9 -13.47 34.52 -1.92
C PHE A 9 -14.87 33.92 -2.10
N ALA A 10 -15.64 34.36 -3.08
CA ALA A 10 -16.93 33.74 -3.41
C ALA A 10 -16.90 33.18 -4.84
N GLY A 11 -16.49 31.92 -5.02
CA GLY A 11 -16.78 31.20 -6.26
C GLY A 11 -15.91 29.99 -6.60
N ALA A 12 -14.60 30.03 -6.34
CA ALA A 12 -13.67 29.10 -7.00
C ALA A 12 -13.29 27.81 -6.24
N LYS A 13 -13.80 27.55 -5.02
CA LYS A 13 -13.31 26.42 -4.20
C LYS A 13 -14.24 25.21 -4.07
N LYS A 14 -15.54 25.36 -4.31
CA LYS A 14 -16.50 24.26 -4.04
C LYS A 14 -16.47 23.14 -5.09
N GLU A 15 -16.39 23.48 -6.38
CA GLU A 15 -16.34 22.44 -7.44
C GLU A 15 -15.05 21.62 -7.41
N ASP A 16 -13.91 22.25 -7.12
CA ASP A 16 -12.61 21.56 -7.04
C ASP A 16 -12.52 20.67 -5.81
N GLU A 17 -13.08 21.09 -4.68
CA GLU A 17 -13.18 20.24 -3.49
C GLU A 17 -14.09 19.04 -3.75
N ILE A 18 -15.24 19.22 -4.39
CA ILE A 18 -16.15 18.12 -4.75
C ILE A 18 -15.48 17.15 -5.72
N LYS A 19 -14.79 17.65 -6.75
CA LYS A 19 -14.03 16.79 -7.70
C LYS A 19 -12.88 16.06 -7.00
N LYS A 20 -12.20 16.70 -6.05
CA LYS A 20 -11.13 16.09 -5.26
C LYS A 20 -11.67 14.97 -4.37
N ILE A 21 -12.79 15.20 -3.69
CA ILE A 21 -13.48 14.20 -2.87
C ILE A 21 -13.97 13.04 -3.75
N ALA A 22 -14.63 13.34 -4.87
CA ALA A 22 -15.09 12.32 -5.83
C ALA A 22 -13.93 11.47 -6.38
N ASN A 23 -12.78 12.07 -6.65
CA ASN A 23 -11.57 11.35 -7.08
C ASN A 23 -11.00 10.44 -5.99
N MET A 24 -11.15 10.76 -4.71
CA MET A 24 -10.75 9.87 -3.62
C MET A 24 -11.62 8.60 -3.58
N PHE A 25 -12.90 8.69 -3.91
CA PHE A 25 -13.80 7.52 -3.91
C PHE A 25 -13.75 6.69 -5.20
N LYS A 26 -12.91 7.05 -6.18
CA LYS A 26 -12.69 6.22 -7.37
C LYS A 26 -11.97 4.93 -7.00
N LYS A 27 -12.21 3.86 -7.76
CA LYS A 27 -11.41 2.63 -7.67
C LYS A 27 -9.97 2.90 -8.11
N VAL A 28 -9.04 2.17 -7.49
CA VAL A 28 -7.62 2.23 -7.86
C VAL A 28 -7.40 1.61 -9.26
N ASN A 29 -6.55 2.25 -10.06
CA ASN A 29 -6.10 1.72 -11.35
C ASN A 29 -4.62 1.30 -11.28
N LEU A 30 -4.26 0.24 -12.02
CA LEU A 30 -2.90 -0.31 -12.06
C LEU A 30 -1.80 0.70 -12.47
N PRO A 31 -2.00 1.56 -13.48
CA PRO A 31 -0.94 2.46 -13.96
C PRO A 31 -0.50 3.50 -12.92
N ASP A 32 -1.34 3.75 -11.91
CA ASP A 32 -1.09 4.77 -10.89
C ASP A 32 -0.19 4.27 -9.75
N PHE A 33 0.21 2.99 -9.76
CA PHE A 33 1.06 2.41 -8.74
C PHE A 33 2.34 1.78 -9.28
N LYS A 34 3.34 1.77 -8.40
CA LYS A 34 4.56 1.00 -8.53
C LYS A 34 4.60 -0.01 -7.40
N LEU A 35 4.79 -1.28 -7.76
CA LEU A 35 4.86 -2.37 -6.82
C LEU A 35 6.14 -3.16 -7.06
N CYS A 36 7.04 -3.11 -6.09
CA CYS A 36 8.33 -3.78 -6.10
C CYS A 36 8.39 -4.81 -4.96
N PHE A 37 8.95 -5.98 -5.28
CA PHE A 37 9.13 -7.08 -4.35
C PHE A 37 10.53 -7.63 -4.46
N GLY A 38 11.06 -8.05 -3.33
CA GLY A 38 12.27 -8.86 -3.24
C GLY A 38 12.14 -9.85 -2.09
N TRP A 39 12.86 -10.96 -2.16
CA TRP A 39 13.00 -11.86 -1.02
C TRP A 39 14.40 -12.46 -0.97
N GLU A 40 14.83 -12.77 0.24
CA GLU A 40 16.13 -13.37 0.52
C GLU A 40 15.96 -14.43 1.59
N TYR A 41 16.35 -15.67 1.27
CA TYR A 41 16.38 -16.75 2.23
C TYR A 41 17.75 -16.82 2.91
N ASP A 42 17.76 -16.63 4.22
CA ASP A 42 18.92 -16.86 5.08
C ASP A 42 18.91 -18.32 5.55
N ARG A 43 19.81 -19.13 4.97
CA ARG A 43 19.96 -20.55 5.31
C ARG A 43 20.48 -20.78 6.72
N LEU A 44 21.25 -19.85 7.30
CA LEU A 44 21.82 -20.00 8.63
C LEU A 44 20.76 -19.85 9.71
N MET A 45 19.90 -18.84 9.55
CA MET A 45 18.77 -18.59 10.45
C MET A 45 17.52 -19.38 10.05
N SER A 46 17.54 -20.00 8.87
CA SER A 46 16.37 -20.62 8.23
C SER A 46 15.19 -19.65 8.10
N TRP A 47 15.44 -18.37 7.81
CA TRP A 47 14.41 -17.33 7.70
C TRP A 47 14.38 -16.72 6.30
N THR A 48 13.19 -16.46 5.76
CA THR A 48 13.03 -15.63 4.57
C THR A 48 12.62 -14.23 4.94
N ASN A 49 13.39 -13.26 4.45
CA ASN A 49 13.02 -11.85 4.46
C ASN A 49 12.29 -11.53 3.16
N VAL A 50 11.07 -10.99 3.24
CA VAL A 50 10.34 -10.45 2.10
C VAL A 50 10.26 -8.94 2.21
N TYR A 51 10.68 -8.25 1.17
CA TYR A 51 10.64 -6.80 1.04
C TYR A 51 9.53 -6.42 0.08
N VAL A 52 8.63 -5.55 0.55
CA VAL A 52 7.52 -5.01 -0.24
C VAL A 52 7.64 -3.50 -0.27
N GLU A 53 7.68 -2.93 -1.48
CA GLU A 53 7.51 -1.51 -1.72
C GLU A 53 6.27 -1.29 -2.59
N LEU A 54 5.32 -0.52 -2.05
CA LEU A 54 4.10 -0.13 -2.73
C LEU A 54 4.01 1.39 -2.74
N ALA A 55 4.11 1.99 -3.93
CA ALA A 55 3.98 3.42 -4.13
C ALA A 55 2.75 3.72 -4.98
N GLY A 56 1.92 4.67 -4.55
CA GLY A 56 0.72 5.07 -5.28
C GLY A 56 0.06 6.30 -4.67
N PHE A 57 -0.55 7.13 -5.50
CA PHE A 57 -1.32 8.32 -5.08
C PHE A 57 -0.62 9.27 -4.10
N GLY A 58 0.71 9.41 -4.23
CA GLY A 58 1.52 10.27 -3.36
C GLY A 58 1.90 9.66 -2.01
N LYS A 59 1.68 8.36 -1.80
CA LYS A 59 2.16 7.61 -0.64
C LYS A 59 3.08 6.48 -1.07
N ILE A 60 4.06 6.19 -0.23
CA ILE A 60 5.00 5.08 -0.40
C ILE A 60 4.98 4.27 0.88
N PHE A 61 4.83 2.95 0.75
CA PHE A 61 4.81 2.00 1.83
C PHE A 61 5.98 1.03 1.65
N HIS A 62 6.77 0.87 2.72
CA HIS A 62 7.82 -0.12 2.80
C HIS A 62 7.50 -1.10 3.92
N SER A 63 7.58 -2.40 3.64
CA SER A 63 7.35 -3.45 4.62
C SER A 63 8.40 -4.54 4.48
N LYS A 64 8.86 -5.05 5.64
CA LYS A 64 9.75 -6.21 5.73
C LYS A 64 9.03 -7.28 6.52
N LEU A 65 8.79 -8.41 5.88
CA LEU A 65 8.15 -9.57 6.49
C LEU A 65 9.22 -10.62 6.72
N ILE A 66 9.15 -11.28 7.87
CA ILE A 66 10.09 -12.34 8.23
C ILE A 66 9.28 -13.62 8.40
N LEU A 67 9.61 -14.64 7.61
CA LEU A 67 8.99 -15.95 7.70
C LEU A 67 10.03 -16.97 8.12
N GLN A 68 9.68 -17.82 9.08
CA GLN A 68 10.57 -18.88 9.55
C GLN A 68 10.34 -20.16 8.73
N SER A 69 11.43 -20.80 8.34
CA SER A 69 11.48 -22.12 7.71
C SER A 69 10.73 -22.25 6.39
N VAL A 70 10.61 -21.15 5.64
CA VAL A 70 10.05 -21.15 4.29
C VAL A 70 11.08 -20.60 3.33
N ASP A 71 11.38 -21.32 2.25
CA ASP A 71 12.15 -20.83 1.11
C ASP A 71 11.20 -20.66 -0.08
N PHE A 72 11.09 -19.45 -0.61
CA PHE A 72 10.15 -19.16 -1.70
C PHE A 72 10.79 -19.40 -3.05
N ASP A 73 10.07 -20.14 -3.90
CA ASP A 73 10.34 -20.14 -5.32
C ASP A 73 9.74 -18.90 -6.01
N LYS A 74 10.08 -18.74 -7.29
CA LYS A 74 9.61 -17.60 -8.09
C LYS A 74 8.09 -17.62 -8.28
N ASP A 75 7.49 -18.80 -8.39
CA ASP A 75 6.07 -18.95 -8.69
C ASP A 75 5.20 -18.57 -7.49
N THR A 76 5.62 -18.94 -6.28
CA THR A 76 5.00 -18.52 -5.02
C THR A 76 5.03 -17.00 -4.89
N MET A 77 6.17 -16.37 -5.19
CA MET A 77 6.31 -14.92 -5.13
C MET A 77 5.54 -14.20 -6.23
N LEU A 78 5.40 -14.81 -7.42
CA LEU A 78 4.52 -14.31 -8.47
C LEU A 78 3.06 -14.35 -8.02
N HIS A 79 2.62 -15.46 -7.41
CA HIS A 79 1.27 -15.60 -6.87
C HIS A 79 1.00 -14.55 -5.79
N PHE A 80 1.95 -14.34 -4.89
CA PHE A 80 1.89 -13.29 -3.87
C PHE A 80 1.71 -11.90 -4.50
N LYS A 81 2.52 -11.57 -5.51
CA LYS A 81 2.40 -10.30 -6.24
C LYS A 81 1.01 -10.13 -6.86
N VAL A 82 0.47 -11.16 -7.49
CA VAL A 82 -0.88 -11.13 -8.08
C VAL A 82 -1.94 -10.86 -7.01
N LYS A 83 -1.87 -11.56 -5.88
CA LYS A 83 -2.84 -11.38 -4.76
C LYS A 83 -2.78 -9.97 -4.16
N VAL A 84 -1.59 -9.40 -4.03
CA VAL A 84 -1.45 -7.99 -3.59
C VAL A 84 -2.11 -7.03 -4.56
N ILE A 85 -1.93 -7.25 -5.87
CA ILE A 85 -2.57 -6.44 -6.90
C ILE A 85 -4.09 -6.59 -6.85
N GLU A 86 -4.61 -7.82 -6.71
CA GLU A 86 -6.04 -8.08 -6.56
C GLU A 86 -6.63 -7.31 -5.38
N GLU A 87 -5.92 -7.25 -4.24
CA GLU A 87 -6.41 -6.46 -3.09
C GLU A 87 -6.40 -4.96 -3.34
N ILE A 88 -5.35 -4.43 -3.98
CA ILE A 88 -5.30 -3.01 -4.34
C ILE A 88 -6.47 -2.64 -5.26
N LEU A 89 -6.81 -3.50 -6.24
CA LEU A 89 -7.89 -3.25 -7.19
C LEU A 89 -9.30 -3.27 -6.58
N LYS A 90 -9.47 -3.90 -5.42
CA LYS A 90 -10.74 -3.89 -4.68
C LYS A 90 -10.95 -2.61 -3.88
N MET A 91 -9.88 -1.84 -3.63
CA MET A 91 -9.91 -0.64 -2.80
C MET A 91 -10.24 0.62 -3.61
N THR A 92 -10.79 1.62 -2.92
CA THR A 92 -10.83 2.99 -3.44
C THR A 92 -9.50 3.70 -3.20
N VAL A 93 -9.26 4.80 -3.93
CA VAL A 93 -8.09 5.67 -3.69
C VAL A 93 -8.07 6.21 -2.26
N TYR A 94 -9.25 6.44 -1.67
CA TYR A 94 -9.44 6.85 -0.28
C TYR A 94 -8.95 5.77 0.67
N ASP A 95 -9.46 4.54 0.52
CA ASP A 95 -9.07 3.40 1.37
C ASP A 95 -7.56 3.15 1.30
N PHE A 96 -6.99 3.22 0.09
CA PHE A 96 -5.55 3.07 -0.11
C PHE A 96 -4.75 4.12 0.65
N LYS A 97 -5.22 5.39 0.63
CA LYS A 97 -4.55 6.48 1.32
C LYS A 97 -4.71 6.39 2.83
N GLU A 98 -5.88 6.03 3.34
CA GLU A 98 -6.12 5.94 4.78
C GLU A 98 -5.44 4.70 5.40
N LYS A 99 -5.20 3.66 4.60
CA LYS A 99 -4.54 2.45 5.06
C LYS A 99 -3.10 2.73 5.49
N GLY A 100 -2.87 2.66 6.80
CA GLY A 100 -1.56 2.90 7.41
C GLY A 100 -0.55 1.76 7.17
N ASN A 101 0.73 2.04 7.44
CA ASN A 101 1.84 1.10 7.20
C ASN A 101 1.64 -0.25 7.91
N TYR A 102 1.15 -0.23 9.15
CA TYR A 102 0.86 -1.45 9.91
C TYR A 102 -0.26 -2.28 9.27
N ALA A 103 -1.32 -1.64 8.78
CA ALA A 103 -2.43 -2.31 8.11
C ALA A 103 -1.98 -2.94 6.78
N TRP A 104 -1.10 -2.26 6.04
CA TRP A 104 -0.46 -2.83 4.86
C TRP A 104 0.44 -4.03 5.19
N ALA A 105 1.32 -3.91 6.20
CA ALA A 105 2.15 -5.01 6.66
C ALA A 105 1.32 -6.24 7.07
N ASN A 106 0.18 -6.01 7.72
CA ASN A 106 -0.77 -7.07 8.04
C ASN A 106 -1.35 -7.72 6.79
N THR A 107 -1.82 -6.94 5.82
CA THR A 107 -2.37 -7.47 4.57
C THR A 107 -1.33 -8.32 3.82
N PHE A 108 -0.08 -7.86 3.73
CA PHE A 108 0.97 -8.63 3.07
C PHE A 108 1.28 -9.93 3.83
N GLY A 109 1.38 -9.87 5.16
CA GLY A 109 1.57 -11.06 5.99
C GLY A 109 0.42 -12.06 5.87
N ASP A 110 -0.83 -11.59 5.88
CA ASP A 110 -2.03 -12.44 5.71
C ASP A 110 -1.99 -13.14 4.35
N ILE A 111 -1.68 -12.42 3.27
CA ILE A 111 -1.58 -13.01 1.93
C ILE A 111 -0.46 -14.06 1.88
N LEU A 112 0.73 -13.78 2.42
CA LEU A 112 1.83 -14.75 2.42
C LEU A 112 1.49 -16.00 3.24
N THR A 113 0.90 -15.84 4.42
CA THR A 113 0.48 -16.98 5.25
C THR A 113 -0.57 -17.82 4.53
N ASN A 114 -1.53 -17.20 3.84
CA ASN A 114 -2.54 -17.94 3.08
C ASN A 114 -1.98 -18.72 1.88
N ILE A 115 -0.86 -18.28 1.31
CA ILE A 115 -0.22 -18.97 0.19
C ILE A 115 0.65 -20.14 0.68
N THR A 116 1.16 -20.07 1.91
CA THR A 116 2.29 -20.90 2.36
C THR A 116 1.98 -21.76 3.58
N ASP A 117 0.77 -21.61 4.16
CA ASP A 117 0.35 -22.18 5.45
C ASP A 117 1.33 -21.92 6.62
N ALA A 118 2.26 -20.97 6.44
CA ALA A 118 3.33 -20.68 7.38
C ALA A 118 3.03 -19.44 8.22
N GLY A 119 3.41 -19.50 9.51
CA GLY A 119 3.34 -18.35 10.40
C GLY A 119 4.29 -17.22 9.95
N CYS A 120 3.75 -16.04 9.66
CA CYS A 120 4.52 -14.87 9.24
C CYS A 120 4.71 -13.88 10.40
N ALA A 121 5.95 -13.59 10.78
CA ALA A 121 6.28 -12.48 11.67
C ALA A 121 6.28 -11.17 10.86
N ARG A 122 5.60 -10.13 11.36
CA ARG A 122 5.32 -8.90 10.62
C ARG A 122 6.08 -7.75 11.25
N LEU A 123 7.00 -7.14 10.51
CA LEU A 123 7.71 -5.94 10.96
C LEU A 123 7.38 -4.76 10.03
N PRO A 124 6.64 -3.76 10.50
CA PRO A 124 6.50 -2.51 9.76
C PRO A 124 7.86 -1.82 9.74
N ILE A 125 8.33 -1.44 8.55
CA ILE A 125 9.49 -0.57 8.42
C ILE A 125 8.98 0.85 8.69
N GLY A 126 8.89 1.21 9.97
CA GLY A 126 8.35 2.49 10.41
C GLY A 126 9.09 2.98 11.64
N GLY A 127 10.32 3.46 11.44
CA GLY A 127 11.09 4.12 12.50
C GLY A 127 12.61 4.03 12.37
N LEU A 128 13.20 4.23 11.19
CA LEU A 128 14.59 4.69 11.11
C LEU A 128 14.53 6.16 10.69
N LYS A 129 14.56 7.02 11.70
CA LYS A 129 15.03 8.41 11.56
C LYS A 129 16.53 8.39 11.31
#